data_AF-A0A5A7UAA1-F1
#
_entry.id   AF-A0A5A7UAA1-F1
#
_cell.length_a   1.000
_cell.length_b   1.000
_cell.length_c   1.000
_cell.angle_alpha   90.00
_cell.angle_beta   90.00
_cell.angle_gamma   90.00
#
_symmetry.space_group_name_H-M   'P 1'
#
loop_
_entity.id
_entity.type
_entity.pdbx_description
1 polymer ?
#
loop_
_entity_poly.entity_id
_entity_poly.type
_entity_poly.pdbx_seq_one_letter_code
_entity_poly.pdbx_strand_id
1 'polypeptide(L)'
;MAHLFISDEEFSRHSDDAAFLAEKADVFIQGLRSELETVRAQADAASITAEQTCSLLDQKFLSLSAEFSDLQSQNAQLQTTLELRLSELAEVKSQKHQLNLLSIGKDGEIERLNTELSELHKSKRQLMELIEHKDLEISEKDSTIKSYLDKIVNLSETAAQREARISEVDMELVRSRAEFARLTQEKELIERHNVWLNDELTAKVGSVVELHRLHSDTEAELSLKWKKDSVKELEMKLTSAQEVNCVRQEEWLQKMRNVFVLKYQQ
;
A
#
# COMPACT_ATOMS: atom_id res chain seq x y z
N MET A 1 26.00 -49.73 -153.89
CA MET A 1 26.25 -50.25 -152.53
C MET A 1 27.73 -50.57 -152.26
N ALA A 2 28.55 -50.91 -153.26
CA ALA A 2 29.97 -51.25 -153.04
C ALA A 2 30.87 -50.07 -152.60
N HIS A 3 30.51 -48.83 -152.92
CA HIS A 3 31.23 -47.60 -152.54
C HIS A 3 31.33 -47.33 -151.02
N LEU A 4 30.66 -48.12 -150.17
CA LEU A 4 30.67 -47.93 -148.72
C LEU A 4 31.89 -48.57 -148.05
N PHE A 5 32.48 -49.60 -148.67
CA PHE A 5 33.56 -50.39 -148.08
C PHE A 5 34.77 -50.58 -149.02
N ILE A 6 34.68 -50.12 -150.27
CA ILE A 6 35.72 -50.20 -151.31
C ILE A 6 35.70 -48.92 -152.14
N SER A 7 36.88 -48.46 -152.58
CA SER A 7 37.01 -47.28 -153.45
C SER A 7 36.69 -47.56 -154.92
N ASP A 8 36.30 -46.54 -155.69
CA ASP A 8 35.87 -46.66 -157.10
C ASP A 8 36.93 -47.31 -158.02
N GLU A 9 38.21 -47.12 -157.70
CA GLU A 9 39.35 -47.73 -158.41
C GLU A 9 39.50 -49.24 -158.11
N GLU A 10 39.25 -49.66 -156.87
CA GLU A 10 39.35 -51.06 -156.44
C GLU A 10 38.16 -51.88 -156.96
N PHE A 11 36.97 -51.28 -157.02
CA PHE A 11 35.75 -51.88 -157.56
C PHE A 11 35.85 -52.15 -159.08
N SER A 12 36.51 -51.24 -159.81
CA SER A 12 36.70 -51.35 -161.26
C SER A 12 37.75 -52.41 -161.68
N ARG A 13 38.66 -52.80 -160.76
CA ARG A 13 39.71 -53.81 -161.02
C ARG A 13 39.35 -55.23 -160.61
N HIS A 14 38.39 -55.40 -159.70
CA HIS A 14 38.00 -56.69 -159.12
C HIS A 14 36.49 -56.94 -159.27
N SER A 15 35.85 -56.33 -160.28
CA SER A 15 34.40 -56.45 -160.51
C SER A 15 33.93 -57.89 -160.72
N ASP A 16 34.82 -58.75 -161.20
CA ASP A 16 34.56 -60.17 -161.49
C ASP A 16 35.02 -61.11 -160.34
N ASP A 17 35.70 -60.58 -159.32
CA ASP A 17 36.18 -61.32 -158.14
C ASP A 17 35.24 -61.08 -156.95
N ALA A 18 34.17 -61.86 -156.93
CA ALA A 18 33.17 -61.81 -155.89
C ALA A 18 33.74 -62.16 -154.49
N ALA A 19 34.84 -62.92 -154.41
CA ALA A 19 35.44 -63.32 -153.16
C ALA A 19 36.19 -62.15 -152.49
N PHE A 20 36.95 -61.38 -153.26
CA PHE A 20 37.63 -60.17 -152.77
C PHE A 20 36.65 -59.09 -152.32
N LEU A 21 35.59 -58.85 -153.11
CA LEU A 21 34.53 -57.89 -152.74
C LEU A 21 33.80 -58.33 -151.45
N ALA A 22 33.57 -59.63 -151.27
CA ALA A 22 32.94 -60.19 -150.07
C ALA A 22 33.86 -60.08 -148.83
N GLU A 23 35.15 -60.38 -148.96
CA GLU A 23 36.11 -60.29 -147.85
C GLU A 23 36.27 -58.85 -147.34
N LYS A 24 36.34 -57.86 -148.24
CA LYS A 24 36.37 -56.44 -147.88
C LYS A 24 35.08 -55.97 -147.22
N ALA A 25 33.93 -56.43 -147.70
CA ALA A 25 32.65 -56.18 -147.04
C ALA A 25 32.61 -56.80 -145.64
N ASP A 26 33.09 -58.04 -145.48
CA ASP A 26 33.12 -58.75 -144.20
C ASP A 26 34.05 -58.08 -143.18
N VAL A 27 35.23 -57.61 -143.59
CA VAL A 27 36.14 -56.84 -142.72
C VAL A 27 35.51 -55.53 -142.27
N PHE A 28 34.86 -54.79 -143.18
CA PHE A 28 34.16 -53.55 -142.85
C PHE A 28 32.96 -53.79 -141.92
N ILE A 29 32.17 -54.83 -142.17
CA ILE A 29 31.04 -55.25 -141.32
C ILE A 29 31.55 -55.69 -139.94
N GLN A 30 32.67 -56.42 -139.85
CA GLN A 30 33.28 -56.80 -138.57
C GLN A 30 33.81 -55.58 -137.80
N GLY A 31 34.43 -54.62 -138.48
CA GLY A 31 34.89 -53.35 -137.89
C GLY A 31 33.72 -52.55 -137.30
N LEU A 32 32.66 -52.34 -138.10
CA LEU A 32 31.44 -51.68 -137.62
C LEU A 32 30.75 -52.45 -136.48
N ARG A 33 30.75 -53.79 -136.51
CA ARG A 33 30.23 -54.61 -135.41
C ARG A 33 31.06 -54.42 -134.13
N SER A 34 32.38 -54.36 -134.24
CA SER A 34 33.27 -54.11 -133.09
C SER A 34 33.04 -52.72 -132.52
N GLU A 35 32.95 -51.69 -133.36
CA GLU A 35 32.70 -50.31 -132.94
C GLU A 35 31.32 -50.19 -132.26
N LEU A 36 30.29 -50.79 -132.87
CA LEU A 36 28.94 -50.84 -132.29
C LEU A 36 28.93 -51.55 -130.94
N GLU A 37 29.69 -52.63 -130.77
CA GLU A 37 29.81 -53.32 -129.48
C GLU A 37 30.57 -52.49 -128.43
N THR A 38 31.60 -51.74 -128.83
CA THR A 38 32.30 -50.81 -127.92
C THR A 38 31.42 -49.64 -127.48
N VAL A 39 30.68 -49.03 -128.41
CA VAL A 39 29.73 -47.94 -128.10
C VAL A 39 28.59 -48.47 -127.23
N ARG A 40 28.10 -49.68 -127.48
CA ARG A 40 27.10 -50.35 -126.64
C ARG A 40 27.64 -50.57 -125.23
N ALA A 41 28.84 -51.14 -125.08
CA ALA A 41 29.46 -51.34 -123.77
C ALA A 41 29.71 -50.02 -123.02
N GLN A 42 30.12 -48.96 -123.72
CA GLN A 42 30.28 -47.62 -123.13
C GLN A 42 28.94 -47.02 -122.70
N ALA A 43 27.89 -47.16 -123.50
CA ALA A 43 26.54 -46.72 -123.15
C ALA A 43 26.00 -47.48 -121.94
N ASP A 44 26.20 -48.80 -121.88
CA ASP A 44 25.81 -49.64 -120.74
C ASP A 44 26.57 -49.24 -119.47
N ALA A 45 27.90 -49.04 -119.56
CA ALA A 45 28.72 -48.58 -118.44
C ALA A 45 28.30 -47.18 -117.94
N ALA A 46 27.97 -46.27 -118.86
CA ALA A 46 27.46 -44.94 -118.54
C ALA A 46 26.09 -45.02 -117.86
N SER A 47 25.19 -45.89 -118.34
CA SER A 47 23.87 -46.14 -117.73
C SER A 47 24.01 -46.67 -116.31
N ILE A 48 24.86 -47.69 -116.09
CA ILE A 48 25.14 -48.24 -114.77
C ILE A 48 25.70 -47.17 -113.82
N THR A 49 26.64 -46.36 -114.31
CA THR A 49 27.25 -45.28 -113.49
C THR A 49 26.22 -44.22 -113.12
N ALA A 50 25.32 -43.86 -114.05
CA ALA A 50 24.25 -42.92 -113.79
C ALA A 50 23.25 -43.47 -112.75
N GLU A 51 22.83 -44.72 -112.87
CA GLU A 51 21.93 -45.39 -111.91
C GLU A 51 22.55 -45.48 -110.50
N GLN A 52 23.83 -45.84 -110.41
CA GLN A 52 24.56 -45.87 -109.13
C GLN A 52 24.66 -44.49 -108.50
N THR A 53 24.95 -43.47 -109.31
CA THR A 53 25.03 -42.08 -108.84
C THR A 53 23.67 -41.57 -108.37
N CYS A 54 22.60 -41.85 -109.11
CA CYS A 54 21.23 -41.53 -108.69
C CYS A 54 20.89 -42.22 -107.37
N SER A 55 21.17 -43.52 -107.24
CA SER A 55 20.89 -44.28 -106.01
C SER A 55 21.62 -43.71 -104.79
N LEU A 56 22.89 -43.30 -104.94
CA LEU A 56 23.66 -42.67 -103.87
C LEU A 56 23.10 -41.29 -103.50
N LEU A 57 22.67 -40.51 -104.49
CA LEU A 57 22.07 -39.19 -104.27
C LEU A 57 20.74 -39.33 -103.53
N ASP A 58 19.90 -40.27 -103.92
CA ASP A 58 18.62 -40.56 -103.27
C ASP A 58 18.81 -40.99 -101.83
N GLN A 59 19.78 -41.88 -101.56
CA GLN A 59 20.10 -42.28 -100.19
C GLN A 59 20.56 -41.08 -99.33
N LYS A 60 21.42 -40.22 -99.87
CA LYS A 60 21.86 -39.00 -99.16
C LYS A 60 20.70 -38.05 -98.92
N PHE A 61 19.84 -37.84 -99.92
CA PHE A 61 18.68 -36.98 -99.80
C PHE A 61 17.72 -37.47 -98.71
N LEU A 62 17.46 -38.79 -98.65
CA LEU A 62 16.64 -39.40 -97.62
C LEU A 62 17.26 -39.24 -96.22
N SER A 63 18.57 -39.48 -96.07
CA SER A 63 19.28 -39.29 -94.80
C SER A 63 19.22 -37.85 -94.31
N LEU A 64 19.52 -36.90 -95.19
CA LEU A 64 19.52 -35.47 -94.85
C LEU A 64 18.12 -34.96 -94.51
N SER A 65 17.10 -35.46 -95.20
CA SER A 65 15.70 -35.12 -94.93
C SER A 65 15.22 -35.65 -93.58
N ALA A 66 15.67 -36.85 -93.18
CA ALA A 66 15.40 -37.41 -91.86
C ALA A 66 16.08 -36.57 -90.76
N GLU A 67 17.37 -36.27 -90.89
CA GLU A 67 18.09 -35.41 -89.95
C GLU A 67 17.48 -34.01 -89.83
N PHE A 68 17.04 -33.42 -90.96
CA PHE A 68 16.36 -32.13 -90.96
C PHE A 68 15.02 -32.19 -90.20
N SER A 69 14.25 -33.26 -90.39
CA SER A 69 12.99 -33.48 -89.67
C SER A 69 13.21 -33.64 -88.16
N ASP A 70 14.25 -34.37 -87.77
CA ASP A 70 14.64 -34.55 -86.38
C ASP A 70 15.05 -33.20 -85.74
N LEU A 71 15.92 -32.44 -86.40
CA LEU A 71 16.34 -31.11 -85.95
C LEU A 71 15.17 -30.13 -85.85
N GLN A 72 14.24 -30.17 -86.82
CA GLN A 72 13.03 -29.35 -86.78
C GLN A 72 12.16 -29.70 -85.57
N SER A 73 12.00 -30.99 -85.27
CA SER A 73 11.24 -31.45 -84.11
C SER A 73 11.90 -31.02 -82.78
N GLN A 74 13.22 -31.14 -82.67
CA GLN A 74 13.98 -30.71 -81.49
C GLN A 74 13.89 -29.20 -81.30
N ASN A 75 14.01 -28.41 -82.37
CA ASN A 75 13.90 -26.96 -82.30
C ASN A 75 12.50 -26.53 -81.83
N ALA A 76 11.44 -27.19 -82.31
CA ALA A 76 10.09 -26.95 -81.85
C ALA A 76 9.92 -27.29 -80.35
N GLN A 77 10.46 -28.42 -79.89
CA GLN A 77 10.44 -28.80 -78.48
C GLN A 77 11.20 -27.82 -77.58
N LEU A 78 12.37 -27.35 -78.03
CA LEU A 78 13.16 -26.33 -77.33
C LEU A 78 12.42 -25.01 -77.25
N GLN A 79 11.75 -24.59 -78.33
CA GLN A 79 10.93 -23.38 -78.36
C GLN A 79 9.80 -23.45 -77.32
N THR A 80 9.05 -24.56 -77.28
CA THR A 80 7.98 -24.76 -76.28
C THR A 80 8.53 -24.78 -74.86
N THR A 81 9.67 -25.43 -74.64
CA THR A 81 10.31 -25.49 -73.31
C THR A 81 10.77 -24.10 -72.87
N LEU A 82 11.33 -23.31 -73.78
CA LEU A 82 11.76 -21.94 -73.50
C LEU A 82 10.57 -21.06 -73.11
N GLU A 83 9.46 -21.14 -73.85
CA GLU A 83 8.23 -20.40 -73.53
C GLU A 83 7.66 -20.78 -72.15
N LEU A 84 7.65 -22.07 -71.80
CA LEU A 84 7.25 -22.55 -70.49
C LEU A 84 8.13 -21.95 -69.37
N ARG A 85 9.46 -22.02 -69.53
CA ARG A 85 10.40 -21.47 -68.55
C ARG A 85 10.29 -19.95 -68.40
N LEU A 86 10.01 -19.24 -69.48
CA LEU A 86 9.76 -17.79 -69.42
C LEU A 86 8.49 -17.46 -68.62
N SER A 87 7.43 -18.26 -68.80
CA SER A 87 6.18 -18.12 -68.03
C SER A 87 6.41 -18.39 -66.53
N GLU A 88 7.07 -19.50 -66.20
CA GLU A 88 7.42 -19.84 -64.81
C GLU A 88 8.28 -18.75 -64.15
N LEU A 89 9.26 -18.21 -64.87
CA LEU A 89 10.11 -17.12 -64.36
C LEU A 89 9.31 -15.84 -64.10
N ALA A 90 8.33 -15.51 -64.96
CA ALA A 90 7.45 -14.37 -64.75
C ALA A 90 6.56 -14.56 -63.52
N GLU A 91 6.02 -15.76 -63.32
CA GLU A 91 5.21 -16.10 -62.15
C GLU A 91 6.01 -15.99 -60.85
N VAL A 92 7.19 -16.61 -60.79
CA VAL A 92 8.06 -16.54 -59.59
C VAL A 92 8.48 -15.11 -59.28
N LYS A 93 8.75 -14.28 -60.31
CA LYS A 93 9.05 -12.86 -60.10
C LYS A 93 7.87 -12.09 -59.51
N SER A 94 6.66 -12.37 -59.97
CA SER A 94 5.42 -11.78 -59.42
C SER A 94 5.21 -12.18 -57.97
N GLN A 95 5.31 -13.48 -57.66
CA GLN A 95 5.18 -14.01 -56.30
C GLN A 95 6.23 -13.40 -55.35
N LYS A 96 7.49 -13.31 -55.79
CA LYS A 96 8.57 -12.66 -55.03
C LYS A 96 8.23 -11.20 -54.71
N HIS A 97 7.72 -10.45 -55.70
CA HIS A 97 7.33 -9.07 -55.49
C HIS A 97 6.18 -8.95 -54.48
N GLN A 98 5.18 -9.82 -54.57
CA GLN A 98 4.06 -9.87 -53.63
C GLN A 98 4.53 -10.18 -52.19
N LEU A 99 5.43 -11.14 -52.01
CA LEU A 99 6.02 -11.46 -50.72
C LEU A 99 6.81 -10.29 -50.13
N ASN A 100 7.57 -9.56 -50.97
CA ASN A 100 8.29 -8.37 -50.51
C ASN A 100 7.33 -7.28 -50.00
N LEU A 101 6.20 -7.05 -50.68
CA LEU A 101 5.19 -6.09 -50.22
C LEU A 101 4.58 -6.52 -48.88
N LEU A 102 4.29 -7.81 -48.71
CA LEU A 102 3.80 -8.34 -47.44
C LEU A 102 4.82 -8.18 -46.30
N SER A 103 6.11 -8.43 -46.59
CA SER A 103 7.20 -8.22 -45.62
C SER A 103 7.25 -6.76 -45.16
N ILE A 104 7.23 -5.81 -46.10
CA ILE A 104 7.23 -4.37 -45.78
C ILE A 104 6.02 -4.01 -44.91
N GLY A 105 4.84 -4.56 -45.22
CA GLY A 105 3.64 -4.36 -44.41
C GLY A 105 3.79 -4.88 -42.98
N LYS A 106 4.43 -6.04 -42.81
CA LYS A 106 4.71 -6.64 -41.50
C LYS A 106 5.75 -5.85 -40.72
N ASP A 107 6.79 -5.35 -41.37
CA ASP A 107 7.79 -4.47 -40.75
C ASP A 107 7.13 -3.18 -40.22
N GLY A 108 6.22 -2.58 -41.00
CA GLY A 108 5.45 -1.41 -40.54
C GLY A 108 4.54 -1.70 -39.34
N GLU A 109 3.93 -2.88 -39.28
CA GLU A 109 3.12 -3.31 -38.13
C GLU A 109 4.00 -3.51 -36.87
N ILE A 110 5.19 -4.09 -37.02
CA ILE A 110 6.16 -4.26 -35.94
C ILE A 110 6.61 -2.90 -35.39
N GLU A 111 6.96 -1.95 -36.25
CA GLU A 111 7.37 -0.62 -35.82
C GLU A 111 6.26 0.12 -35.05
N ARG A 112 5.01 0.05 -35.54
CA ARG A 112 3.85 0.60 -34.83
C ARG A 112 3.71 -0.02 -33.44
N LEU A 113 3.74 -1.35 -33.33
CA LEU A 113 3.64 -2.04 -32.04
C LEU A 113 4.80 -1.69 -31.10
N ASN A 114 6.01 -1.52 -31.61
CA ASN A 114 7.16 -1.07 -30.82
C ASN A 114 6.97 0.34 -30.24
N THR A 115 6.37 1.25 -31.02
CA THR A 115 6.05 2.59 -30.53
C THR A 115 4.99 2.56 -29.42
N GLU A 116 3.90 1.80 -29.60
CA GLU A 116 2.84 1.62 -28.60
C GLU A 116 3.38 1.00 -27.31
N LEU A 117 4.23 -0.02 -27.42
CA LEU A 117 4.88 -0.67 -26.26
C LEU A 117 5.76 0.33 -25.50
N SER A 118 6.52 1.16 -26.23
CA SER A 118 7.38 2.19 -25.62
C SER A 118 6.59 3.26 -24.88
N GLU A 119 5.45 3.69 -25.42
CA GLU A 119 4.54 4.62 -24.75
C GLU A 119 3.89 4.02 -23.51
N LEU A 120 3.43 2.77 -23.61
CA LEU A 120 2.88 2.03 -22.47
C LEU A 120 3.92 1.86 -21.35
N HIS A 121 5.17 1.55 -21.70
CA HIS A 121 6.27 1.47 -20.73
C HIS A 121 6.56 2.82 -20.04
N LYS A 122 6.46 3.95 -20.76
CA LYS A 122 6.58 5.29 -20.16
C LYS A 122 5.45 5.54 -19.17
N SER A 123 4.20 5.29 -19.56
CA SER A 123 3.03 5.44 -18.71
C SER A 123 3.11 4.57 -17.45
N LYS A 124 3.49 3.28 -17.59
CA LYS A 124 3.70 2.36 -16.47
C LYS A 124 4.74 2.89 -15.48
N ARG A 125 5.86 3.45 -15.96
CA ARG A 125 6.90 4.02 -15.11
C ARG A 125 6.37 5.20 -14.29
N GLN A 126 5.64 6.11 -14.92
CA GLN A 126 5.02 7.26 -14.24
C GLN A 126 4.02 6.83 -13.16
N LEU A 127 3.24 5.77 -13.42
CA LEU A 127 2.34 5.22 -12.41
C LEU A 127 3.07 4.61 -11.22
N MET A 128 4.20 3.92 -11.44
CA MET A 128 5.02 3.38 -10.34
C MET A 128 5.61 4.52 -9.48
N GLU A 129 6.15 5.58 -10.11
CA GLU A 129 6.65 6.76 -9.39
C GLU A 129 5.55 7.43 -8.55
N LEU A 130 4.31 7.50 -9.06
CA LEU A 130 3.18 8.02 -8.32
C LEU A 130 2.79 7.15 -7.12
N ILE A 131 2.83 5.82 -7.28
CA ILE A 131 2.56 4.87 -6.19
C ILE A 131 3.60 5.04 -5.09
N GLU A 132 4.90 5.07 -5.44
CA GLU A 132 5.98 5.27 -4.48
C GLU A 132 5.81 6.59 -3.71
N HIS A 133 5.42 7.67 -4.39
CA HIS A 133 5.14 8.95 -3.73
C HIS A 133 3.94 8.87 -2.77
N LYS A 134 2.87 8.16 -3.16
CA LYS A 134 1.70 7.97 -2.31
C LYS A 134 1.99 7.10 -1.09
N ASP A 135 2.82 6.08 -1.24
CA ASP A 135 3.26 5.25 -0.11
C ASP A 135 4.09 6.05 0.90
N LEU A 136 4.95 6.96 0.43
CA LEU A 136 5.67 7.90 1.29
C LEU A 136 4.72 8.84 2.05
N GLU A 137 3.72 9.41 1.35
CA GLU A 137 2.71 10.27 1.98
C GLU A 137 1.92 9.51 3.05
N ILE A 138 1.48 8.28 2.76
CA ILE A 138 0.80 7.42 3.74
C ILE A 138 1.68 7.17 4.96
N SER A 139 2.95 6.82 4.75
CA SER A 139 3.90 6.58 5.85
C SER A 139 4.10 7.81 6.75
N GLU A 140 4.16 9.00 6.17
CA GLU A 140 4.24 10.26 6.92
C GLU A 140 2.97 10.52 7.75
N LYS A 141 1.79 10.30 7.15
CA LYS A 141 0.51 10.44 7.86
C LYS A 141 0.40 9.42 8.99
N ASP A 142 0.80 8.17 8.77
CA ASP A 142 0.82 7.12 9.80
C ASP A 142 1.74 7.48 10.96
N SER A 143 2.93 8.04 10.68
CA SER A 143 3.84 8.55 11.71
C SER A 143 3.20 9.69 12.52
N THR A 144 2.51 10.60 11.85
CA THR A 144 1.80 11.71 12.49
C THR A 144 0.66 11.22 13.38
N ILE A 145 -0.14 10.25 12.89
CA ILE A 145 -1.24 9.64 13.64
C ILE A 145 -0.70 8.95 14.90
N LYS A 146 0.40 8.18 14.79
CA LYS A 146 1.06 7.55 15.94
C LYS A 146 1.46 8.58 17.00
N SER A 147 2.06 9.71 16.60
CA SER A 147 2.42 10.77 17.53
C SER A 147 1.21 11.37 18.26
N TYR A 148 0.07 11.57 17.56
CA TYR A 148 -1.16 12.01 18.21
C TYR A 148 -1.74 10.96 19.16
N LEU A 149 -1.70 9.68 18.80
CA LEU A 149 -2.13 8.59 19.67
C LEU A 149 -1.30 8.56 20.97
N ASP A 150 0.02 8.63 20.86
CA ASP A 150 0.92 8.68 22.03
C ASP A 150 0.58 9.87 22.94
N LYS A 151 0.31 11.03 22.35
CA LYS A 151 -0.09 12.23 23.10
C LYS A 151 -1.42 12.03 23.84
N ILE A 152 -2.41 11.42 23.19
CA ILE A 152 -3.72 11.13 23.81
C ILE A 152 -3.56 10.15 24.98
N VAL A 153 -2.76 9.09 24.80
CA VAL A 153 -2.48 8.11 25.86
C VAL A 153 -1.82 8.79 27.06
N ASN A 154 -0.76 9.58 26.84
CA ASN A 154 -0.05 10.30 27.89
C ASN A 154 -0.96 11.28 28.66
N LEU A 155 -1.82 12.01 27.94
CA LEU A 155 -2.78 12.93 28.57
C LEU A 155 -3.84 12.17 29.37
N SER A 156 -4.31 11.02 28.87
CA SER A 156 -5.29 10.18 29.56
C SER A 156 -4.71 9.58 30.85
N GLU A 157 -3.45 9.12 30.82
CA GLU A 157 -2.75 8.63 32.00
C GLU A 157 -2.54 9.74 33.03
N THR A 158 -2.12 10.93 32.58
CA THR A 158 -1.99 12.11 33.45
C THR A 158 -3.32 12.51 34.09
N ALA A 159 -4.42 12.45 33.34
CA ALA A 159 -5.75 12.74 33.85
C ALA A 159 -6.17 11.71 34.92
N ALA A 160 -5.96 10.41 34.67
CA ALA A 160 -6.24 9.36 35.63
C ALA A 160 -5.43 9.52 36.94
N GLN A 161 -4.15 9.89 36.83
CA GLN A 161 -3.31 10.18 38.01
C GLN A 161 -3.83 11.38 38.81
N ARG A 162 -4.27 12.45 38.13
CA ARG A 162 -4.87 13.63 38.79
C ARG A 162 -6.18 13.27 39.48
N GLU A 163 -7.03 12.48 38.83
CA GLU A 163 -8.31 12.04 39.42
C GLU A 163 -8.09 11.21 40.68
N ALA A 164 -7.12 10.28 40.66
CA ALA A 164 -6.75 9.50 41.84
C ALA A 164 -6.29 10.39 43.00
N ARG A 165 -5.49 11.43 42.72
CA ARG A 165 -5.02 12.38 43.72
C ARG A 165 -6.14 13.27 44.26
N ILE A 166 -7.09 13.69 43.42
CA ILE A 166 -8.28 14.44 43.86
C ILE A 166 -9.09 13.58 44.83
N SER A 167 -9.35 12.32 44.47
CA SER A 167 -10.07 11.38 45.34
C SER A 167 -9.39 11.19 46.70
N GLU A 168 -8.06 11.08 46.73
CA GLU A 168 -7.28 11.01 47.98
C GLU A 168 -7.46 12.26 48.85
N VAL A 169 -7.35 13.46 48.26
CA VAL A 169 -7.53 14.72 48.98
C VAL A 169 -8.98 14.89 49.47
N ASP A 170 -9.97 14.48 48.69
CA ASP A 170 -11.38 14.53 49.09
C ASP A 170 -11.65 13.60 50.29
N MET A 171 -11.07 12.40 50.30
CA MET A 171 -11.14 11.50 51.46
C MET A 171 -10.48 12.10 52.71
N GLU A 172 -9.31 12.75 52.56
CA GLU A 172 -8.64 13.45 53.65
C GLU A 172 -9.48 14.61 54.20
N LEU A 173 -10.11 15.38 53.31
CA LEU A 173 -10.99 16.48 53.67
C LEU A 173 -12.21 15.97 54.45
N VAL A 174 -12.83 14.88 54.01
CA VAL A 174 -13.96 14.25 54.72
C VAL A 174 -13.53 13.80 56.12
N ARG A 175 -12.36 13.17 56.25
CA ARG A 175 -11.81 12.76 57.55
C ARG A 175 -11.57 13.95 58.47
N SER A 176 -10.88 14.98 57.99
CA SER A 176 -10.60 16.21 58.74
C SER A 176 -11.89 16.92 59.18
N ARG A 177 -12.91 16.95 58.33
CA ARG A 177 -14.24 17.51 58.68
C ARG A 177 -14.92 16.71 59.80
N ALA A 178 -14.84 15.38 59.76
CA ALA A 178 -15.39 14.54 60.80
C ALA A 178 -14.67 14.74 62.14
N GLU A 179 -13.33 14.87 62.11
CA GLU A 179 -12.53 15.20 63.29
C GLU A 179 -12.87 16.58 63.87
N PHE A 180 -13.02 17.60 63.01
CA PHE A 180 -13.43 18.94 63.43
C PHE A 180 -14.82 18.94 64.08
N ALA A 181 -15.78 18.21 63.51
CA ALA A 181 -17.10 18.06 64.09
C ALA A 181 -17.06 17.40 65.47
N ARG A 182 -16.25 16.34 65.64
CA ARG A 182 -16.02 15.68 66.94
C ARG A 182 -15.41 16.65 67.96
N LEU A 183 -14.35 17.37 67.59
CA LEU A 183 -13.69 18.33 68.47
C LEU A 183 -14.62 19.48 68.86
N THR A 184 -15.48 19.93 67.94
CA THR A 184 -16.50 20.96 68.22
C THR A 184 -17.50 20.45 69.26
N GLN A 185 -17.98 19.22 69.13
CA GLN A 185 -18.88 18.61 70.12
C GLN A 185 -18.21 18.45 71.50
N GLU A 186 -16.95 18.03 71.55
CA GLU A 186 -16.17 17.93 72.79
C GLU A 186 -15.99 19.30 73.45
N LYS A 187 -15.68 20.34 72.67
CA LYS A 187 -15.61 21.72 73.14
C LYS A 187 -16.93 22.17 73.75
N GLU A 188 -18.06 22.00 73.06
CA GLU A 188 -19.39 22.36 73.57
C GLU A 188 -19.74 21.62 74.86
N LEU A 189 -19.34 20.35 74.99
CA LEU A 189 -19.55 19.58 76.20
C LEU A 189 -18.72 20.13 77.38
N ILE A 190 -17.46 20.48 77.14
CA ILE A 190 -16.58 21.11 78.14
C ILE A 190 -17.11 22.49 78.54
N GLU A 191 -17.55 23.31 77.59
CA GLU A 191 -18.14 24.62 77.86
C GLU A 191 -19.40 24.51 78.73
N ARG A 192 -20.31 23.58 78.40
CA ARG A 192 -21.49 23.29 79.24
C ARG A 192 -21.11 22.79 80.62
N HIS A 193 -20.11 21.92 80.72
CA HIS A 193 -19.62 21.42 82.00
C HIS A 193 -19.02 22.54 82.86
N ASN A 194 -18.25 23.44 82.27
CA ASN A 194 -17.67 24.60 82.96
C ASN A 194 -18.74 25.55 83.49
N VAL A 195 -19.79 25.84 82.71
CA VAL A 195 -20.92 26.67 83.16
C VAL A 195 -21.63 26.00 84.34
N TRP A 196 -21.96 24.71 84.21
CA TRP A 196 -22.60 23.96 85.28
C TRP A 196 -21.77 23.93 86.57
N LEU A 197 -20.46 23.70 86.46
CA LEU A 197 -19.55 23.71 87.61
C LEU A 197 -19.50 25.10 88.26
N ASN A 198 -19.47 26.17 87.48
CA ASN A 198 -19.48 27.53 87.98
C ASN A 198 -20.80 27.89 88.69
N ASP A 199 -21.94 27.46 88.14
CA ASP A 199 -23.26 27.63 88.77
C ASP A 199 -23.35 26.86 90.09
N GLU A 200 -22.89 25.61 90.13
CA GLU A 200 -22.84 24.79 91.34
C GLU A 200 -21.91 25.40 92.40
N LEU A 201 -20.72 25.85 92.01
CA LEU A 201 -19.79 26.55 92.90
C LEU A 201 -20.42 27.84 93.44
N THR A 202 -21.08 28.63 92.59
CA THR A 202 -21.77 29.87 92.99
C THR A 202 -22.90 29.57 93.97
N ALA A 203 -23.71 28.53 93.73
CA ALA A 203 -24.78 28.10 94.61
C ALA A 203 -24.26 27.62 95.97
N LYS A 204 -23.16 26.84 95.99
CA LYS A 204 -22.51 26.41 97.23
C LYS A 204 -21.92 27.59 98.01
N VAL A 205 -21.23 28.52 97.34
CA VAL A 205 -20.71 29.74 97.97
C VAL A 205 -21.86 30.57 98.56
N GLY A 206 -22.94 30.77 97.81
CA GLY A 206 -24.14 31.45 98.30
C GLY A 206 -24.74 30.78 99.54
N SER A 207 -24.82 29.44 99.55
CA SER A 207 -25.30 28.68 100.71
C SER A 207 -24.41 28.85 101.94
N VAL A 208 -23.08 28.84 101.75
CA VAL A 208 -22.12 29.10 102.85
C VAL A 208 -22.23 30.52 103.37
N VAL A 209 -22.39 31.51 102.48
CA VAL A 209 -22.58 32.92 102.87
C VAL A 209 -23.87 33.10 103.66
N GLU A 210 -24.99 32.50 103.24
CA GLU A 210 -26.24 32.55 104.01
C GLU A 210 -26.13 31.84 105.36
N LEU A 211 -25.45 30.69 105.44
CA LEU A 211 -25.18 30.03 106.71
C LEU A 211 -24.34 30.91 107.65
N HIS A 212 -23.31 31.58 107.13
CA HIS A 212 -22.52 32.54 107.90
C HIS A 212 -23.36 33.75 108.35
N ARG A 213 -24.24 34.26 107.50
CA ARG A 213 -25.16 35.35 107.83
C ARG A 213 -26.14 34.95 108.93
N LEU A 214 -26.81 33.80 108.79
CA LEU A 214 -27.68 33.22 109.82
C LEU A 214 -26.92 32.99 111.13
N HIS A 215 -25.69 32.47 111.06
CA HIS A 215 -24.86 32.30 112.25
C HIS A 215 -24.58 33.64 112.94
N SER A 216 -24.15 34.65 112.18
CA SER A 216 -23.91 36.00 112.70
C SER A 216 -25.19 36.63 113.29
N ASP A 217 -26.35 36.44 112.66
CA ASP A 217 -27.64 36.92 113.18
C ASP A 217 -27.99 36.23 114.50
N THR A 218 -27.82 34.90 114.57
CA THR A 218 -28.05 34.14 115.81
C THR A 218 -27.06 34.54 116.91
N GLU A 219 -25.80 34.81 116.57
CA GLU A 219 -24.79 35.29 117.51
C GLU A 219 -25.11 36.69 118.02
N ALA A 220 -25.60 37.58 117.15
CA ALA A 220 -26.08 38.91 117.52
C ALA A 220 -27.33 38.84 118.40
N GLU A 221 -28.27 37.96 118.09
CA GLU A 221 -29.48 37.73 118.88
C GLU A 221 -29.15 37.13 120.27
N LEU A 222 -28.25 36.14 120.33
CA LEU A 222 -27.73 35.59 121.57
C LEU A 222 -26.95 36.63 122.37
N SER A 223 -26.15 37.47 121.71
CA SER A 223 -25.42 38.58 122.35
C SER A 223 -26.37 39.65 122.90
N LEU A 224 -27.42 40.01 122.17
CA LEU A 224 -28.48 40.91 122.64
C LEU A 224 -29.23 40.30 123.82
N LYS A 225 -29.57 39.01 123.75
CA LYS A 225 -30.19 38.27 124.84
C LYS A 225 -29.29 38.23 126.08
N TRP A 226 -28.01 37.93 125.90
CA TRP A 226 -27.02 37.93 126.98
C TRP A 226 -26.82 39.32 127.59
N LYS A 227 -26.75 40.38 126.77
CA LYS A 227 -26.72 41.77 127.25
C LYS A 227 -27.98 42.11 128.03
N LYS A 228 -29.16 41.72 127.55
CA LYS A 228 -30.44 41.95 128.23
C LYS A 228 -30.50 41.21 129.57
N ASP A 229 -30.06 39.96 129.61
CA ASP A 229 -30.02 39.16 130.84
C ASP A 229 -28.97 39.71 131.82
N SER A 230 -27.81 40.19 131.34
CA SER A 230 -26.81 40.88 132.14
C SER A 230 -27.30 42.23 132.67
N VAL A 231 -28.03 43.01 131.86
CA VAL A 231 -28.66 44.27 132.30
C VAL A 231 -29.70 43.98 133.37
N LYS A 232 -30.57 42.98 133.19
CA LYS A 232 -31.50 42.55 134.24
C LYS A 232 -30.78 42.13 135.52
N GLU A 233 -29.66 41.41 135.42
CA GLU A 233 -28.86 41.03 136.58
C GLU A 233 -28.24 42.27 137.27
N LEU A 234 -27.72 43.23 136.50
CA LEU A 234 -27.21 44.51 137.03
C LEU A 234 -28.31 45.38 137.63
N GLU A 235 -29.50 45.41 137.04
CA GLU A 235 -30.69 46.08 137.57
C GLU A 235 -31.12 45.45 138.91
N MET A 236 -31.09 44.12 139.01
CA MET A 236 -31.36 43.39 140.25
C MET A 236 -30.31 43.69 141.33
N LYS A 237 -29.02 43.78 140.95
CA LYS A 237 -27.94 44.20 141.86
C LYS A 237 -28.05 45.67 142.27
N LEU A 238 -28.51 46.55 141.39
CA LEU A 238 -28.73 47.98 141.67
C LEU A 238 -29.90 48.20 142.62
N THR A 239 -31.01 47.48 142.42
CA THR A 239 -32.16 47.52 143.34
C THR A 239 -31.78 46.97 144.71
N SER A 240 -31.04 45.86 144.76
CA SER A 240 -30.44 45.37 146.01
C SER A 240 -29.53 46.41 146.69
N ALA A 241 -28.69 47.12 145.92
CA ALA A 241 -27.82 48.16 146.47
C ALA A 241 -28.60 49.41 146.93
N GLN A 242 -29.69 49.76 146.25
CA GLN A 242 -30.60 50.84 146.64
C GLN A 242 -31.36 50.51 147.92
N GLU A 243 -31.81 49.27 148.10
CA GLU A 243 -32.42 48.81 149.36
C GLU A 243 -31.43 48.88 150.52
N VAL A 244 -30.18 48.45 150.32
CA VAL A 244 -29.11 48.56 151.34
C VAL A 244 -28.81 50.03 151.69
N ASN A 245 -28.81 50.93 150.70
CA ASN A 245 -28.62 52.36 150.94
C ASN A 245 -29.81 52.99 151.69
N CYS A 246 -31.03 52.53 151.41
CA CYS A 246 -32.24 53.01 152.09
C CYS A 246 -32.24 52.61 153.57
N VAL A 247 -31.87 51.36 153.89
CA VAL A 247 -31.69 50.89 155.28
C VAL A 247 -30.60 51.69 156.00
N ARG A 248 -29.47 51.97 155.33
CA ARG A 248 -28.39 52.80 155.89
C ARG A 248 -28.82 54.25 156.16
N GLN A 249 -29.73 54.79 155.35
CA GLN A 249 -30.23 56.15 155.48
C GLN A 249 -31.27 56.26 156.61
N GLU A 250 -32.11 55.25 156.80
CA GLU A 250 -33.03 55.13 157.95
C GLU A 250 -32.27 54.97 159.27
N GLU A 251 -31.20 54.16 159.31
CA GLU A 251 -30.34 54.05 160.51
C GLU A 251 -29.67 55.37 160.90
N TRP A 252 -29.27 56.18 159.90
CA TRP A 252 -28.66 57.50 160.13
C TRP A 252 -29.69 58.52 160.66
N LEU A 253 -30.92 58.50 160.12
CA LEU A 253 -32.01 59.36 160.59
C LEU A 253 -32.51 58.97 161.99
N GLN A 254 -32.47 57.69 162.35
CA GLN A 254 -32.80 57.22 163.70
C GLN A 254 -31.73 57.64 164.73
N LYS A 255 -30.44 57.61 164.35
CA LYS A 255 -29.34 58.13 165.18
C LYS A 255 -29.42 59.63 165.41
N MET A 256 -29.79 60.42 164.39
CA MET A 256 -29.96 61.88 164.51
C MET A 256 -31.15 62.27 165.41
N ARG A 257 -32.24 61.50 165.40
CA ARG A 257 -33.41 61.75 166.25
C ARG A 257 -33.12 61.54 167.75
N ASN A 258 -32.29 60.54 168.10
CA ASN A 258 -31.90 60.29 169.49
C ASN A 258 -30.96 61.37 170.08
N VAL A 259 -30.28 62.16 169.24
CA VAL A 259 -29.44 63.29 169.69
C VAL A 259 -30.26 64.56 169.97
N PHE A 260 -31.43 64.73 169.34
CA PHE A 260 -32.25 65.93 169.50
C PHE A 260 -33.13 65.92 170.77
N VAL A 261 -33.44 64.75 171.33
CA VAL A 261 -34.27 64.60 172.55
C VAL A 261 -33.51 64.95 173.85
N LEU A 262 -32.18 65.03 173.84
CA LEU A 262 -31.37 65.29 175.04
C LEU A 262 -30.96 66.78 175.22
N LYS A 263 -31.47 67.73 174.42
CA LYS A 263 -31.01 69.14 174.45
C LYS A 263 -32.05 70.23 174.79
N TYR A 264 -33.28 69.88 175.19
CA TYR A 264 -34.29 70.85 175.65
C TYR A 264 -34.93 70.47 177.01
N GLN A 265 -34.07 70.26 178.01
CA GLN A 265 -34.38 70.48 179.43
C GLN A 265 -33.48 71.61 179.96
N GLN A 266 -33.90 72.84 179.70
CA GLN A 266 -33.80 74.03 180.57
C GLN A 266 -34.72 75.11 180.02
#